data_AF-I3Y7H6-F1
#
_entry.id   AF-I3Y7H6-F1
#
_cell.length_a   1.000
_cell.length_b   1.000
_cell.length_c   1.000
_cell.angle_alpha   90.00
_cell.angle_beta   90.00
_cell.angle_gamma   90.00
#
_symmetry.space_group_name_H-M   'P 1'
#
loop_
_entity.id
_entity.type
_entity.pdbx_description
1 polymer ?
#
loop_
_entity_poly.entity_id
_entity_poly.type
_entity_poly.pdbx_seq_one_letter_code
_entity_poly.pdbx_strand_id
1 'polypeptide(L)' 'MAEAASHVQTVLLSLDQTDLGDRMALLMVAVGVGDRALPLAWRAEEGTANIGFAG' A
#
# COMPACT_ATOMS: atom_id res chain seq x y z
N MET A 1 -10.53 12.22 -11.83
CA MET A 1 -9.98 12.42 -10.47
C MET A 1 -10.79 13.49 -9.72
N ALA A 2 -12.08 13.28 -9.48
CA ALA A 2 -12.93 14.32 -8.87
C ALA A 2 -14.08 13.77 -8.02
N GLU A 3 -14.00 12.52 -7.53
CA GLU A 3 -15.08 11.93 -6.70
C GLU A 3 -14.53 11.30 -5.42
N ALA A 4 -13.44 11.85 -4.89
CA ALA A 4 -12.89 11.50 -3.57
C ALA A 4 -12.73 12.73 -2.66
N ALA A 5 -13.31 13.87 -3.04
CA ALA A 5 -13.10 15.16 -2.37
C ALA A 5 -14.27 15.62 -1.47
N SER A 6 -15.33 14.81 -1.31
CA SER A 6 -16.49 15.18 -0.47
C SER A 6 -16.48 14.56 0.93
N HIS A 7 -15.56 13.65 1.22
CA HIS A 7 -15.36 13.07 2.54
C HIS A 7 -13.89 13.24 2.91
N VAL A 8 -13.59 13.56 4.17
CA VAL A 8 -12.20 13.57 4.67
C VAL A 8 -11.73 12.11 4.71
N GLN A 9 -11.37 11.58 3.54
CA GLN A 9 -10.87 10.22 3.41
C GLN A 9 -9.37 10.25 3.64
N THR A 10 -8.92 9.61 4.72
CA THR A 10 -7.51 9.43 5.01
C THR A 10 -6.87 8.61 3.89
N VAL A 11 -5.74 9.07 3.34
CA VAL A 11 -4.91 8.23 2.49
C VAL A 11 -4.03 7.37 3.39
N LEU A 12 -4.08 6.05 3.20
CA LEU A 12 -3.25 5.08 3.92
C LEU A 12 -2.11 4.63 3.01
N LEU A 13 -0.89 4.66 3.56
CA LEU A 13 0.30 4.09 2.94
C LEU A 13 0.75 2.90 3.78
N SER A 14 0.76 1.72 3.19
CA SER A 14 1.17 0.47 3.86
C SER A 14 2.41 -0.10 3.20
N LEU A 15 3.41 -0.42 4.02
CA LEU A 15 4.61 -1.17 3.64
C LEU A 15 4.60 -2.47 4.43
N ASP A 16 4.57 -3.59 3.72
CA ASP A 16 4.66 -4.92 4.32
C ASP A 16 5.79 -5.71 3.67
N GLN A 17 6.44 -6.57 4.46
CA GLN A 17 7.38 -7.56 3.95
C GLN A 17 6.79 -8.92 4.26
N THR A 18 6.30 -9.62 3.25
CA THR A 18 5.66 -10.93 3.42
C THR A 18 6.65 -12.03 3.04
N ASP A 19 6.76 -13.08 3.86
CA ASP A 19 7.60 -14.25 3.58
C ASP A 19 6.99 -15.23 2.55
N LEU A 20 6.14 -14.73 1.65
CA LEU A 20 5.49 -15.54 0.63
C LEU A 20 6.45 -15.73 -0.56
N GLY A 21 7.21 -16.83 -0.54
CA GLY A 21 7.95 -17.35 -1.69
C GLY A 21 8.99 -16.38 -2.27
N ASP A 22 10.06 -16.11 -1.53
CA ASP A 22 11.21 -15.25 -1.88
C ASP A 22 11.16 -13.79 -1.35
N ARG A 23 10.63 -13.59 -0.14
CA ARG A 23 10.77 -12.34 0.64
C ARG A 23 10.34 -11.11 -0.16
N MET A 24 9.07 -11.05 -0.52
CA MET A 24 8.50 -9.94 -1.28
C MET A 24 8.34 -8.71 -0.40
N ALA A 25 8.76 -7.55 -0.91
CA ALA A 25 8.41 -6.25 -0.38
C ALA A 25 7.13 -5.75 -1.08
N LEU A 26 6.13 -5.33 -0.30
CA LEU A 26 4.85 -4.83 -0.78
C LEU A 26 4.67 -3.36 -0.36
N LEU A 27 4.39 -2.49 -1.34
CA LEU A 27 3.92 -1.13 -1.12
C LEU A 27 2.47 -1.02 -1.58
N MET A 28 1.61 -0.44 -0.75
CA MET A 28 0.20 -0.23 -1.08
C MET A 28 -0.25 1.18 -0.72
N VAL A 29 -0.99 1.80 -1.64
CA VAL A 29 -1.74 3.03 -1.42
C VAL A 29 -3.21 2.66 -1.34
N ALA A 30 -3.87 3.07 -0.27
CA ALA A 30 -5.29 2.81 -0.02
C ALA A 30 -6.00 4.09 0.43
N VAL A 31 -7.33 4.09 0.31
CA VAL A 31 -8.19 5.13 0.88
C VAL A 31 -8.97 4.56 2.07
N GLY A 32 -9.01 5.31 3.16
CA GLY A 32 -9.79 4.98 4.35
C GLY A 32 -11.27 5.30 4.14
N VAL A 33 -12.14 4.31 4.32
CA VAL A 33 -13.59 4.45 4.26
C VAL A 33 -14.20 3.82 5.52
N GLY A 34 -14.60 4.67 6.46
CA GLY A 34 -14.91 4.23 7.83
C GLY A 34 -13.68 3.55 8.45
N ASP A 35 -13.87 2.35 9.00
CA ASP A 35 -12.80 1.55 9.63
C ASP A 35 -12.08 0.61 8.64
N ARG A 36 -12.26 0.81 7.33
CA ARG A 36 -11.71 -0.07 6.29
C ARG A 36 -10.73 0.67 5.38
N ALA A 37 -9.66 -0.02 5.00
CA ALA A 37 -8.77 0.40 3.94
C ALA A 37 -9.23 -0.20 2.60
N LEU A 38 -9.49 0.64 1.60
CA LEU A 38 -9.76 0.21 0.23
C LEU A 38 -8.50 0.40 -0.62
N PRO A 39 -7.84 -0.68 -1.07
CA PRO A 39 -6.64 -0.58 -1.90
C PRO A 39 -6.93 0.13 -3.21
N LEU A 40 -6.07 1.08 -3.58
CA LEU A 40 -6.15 1.81 -4.85
C LEU A 40 -5.06 1.37 -5.81
N ALA A 41 -3.83 1.21 -5.31
CA ALA A 41 -2.68 0.78 -6.08
C ALA A 41 -1.70 0.02 -5.17
N TRP A 42 -0.95 -0.91 -5.76
CA TRP A 42 0.08 -1.66 -5.04
C TRP A 42 1.21 -2.07 -5.99
N ARG A 43 2.38 -2.32 -5.41
CA ARG A 43 3.55 -2.86 -6.10
C ARG A 43 4.23 -3.87 -5.20
N ALA A 44 4.53 -5.04 -5.76
CA ALA A 44 5.32 -6.07 -5.12
C ALA A 44 6.65 -6.24 -5.87
N GLU A 45 7.74 -6.36 -5.12
CA GLU A 45 9.07 -6.65 -5.65
C GLU A 45 9.75 -7.73 -4.82
N GLU A 46 10.51 -8.60 -5.48
CA GLU A 46 11.40 -9.54 -4.81
C GLU A 46 12.52 -8.76 -4.11
N GLY A 47 12.75 -9.05 -2.83
CA GLY A 47 13.65 -8.25 -2.00
C GLY A 47 14.53 -9.10 -1.10
N THR A 48 15.74 -8.61 -0.81
CA THR A 48 16.69 -9.31 0.07
C THR A 48 16.35 -9.20 1.57
N ALA A 49 15.10 -8.91 1.93
CA ALA A 49 14.62 -8.54 3.27
C ALA A 49 15.05 -7.15 3.78
N ASN A 50 15.00 -6.13 2.91
CA ASN A 50 15.14 -4.73 3.31
C ASN A 50 13.83 -4.01 2.99
N ILE A 51 13.22 -3.32 3.96
CA ILE A 51 12.00 -2.52 3.71
C ILE A 51 12.41 -1.25 2.96
N GLY A 52 12.45 -1.32 1.63
CA GLY A 52 12.77 -0.17 0.79
C GLY A 52 12.61 -0.47 -0.70
N PHE A 53 11.94 0.44 -1.40
CA PHE A 53 11.92 0.49 -2.86
C PHE A 53 12.93 1.55 -3.31
N ALA A 54 13.69 1.29 -4.38
CA ALA A 54 14.52 2.32 -5.00
C ALA A 54 13.63 3.34 -5.71
N GLY A 55 13.89 4.63 -5.46
CA GLY A 55 13.17 5.76 -6.07
C GLY A 55 13.65 6.09 -7.47
#